data_AF-A0A1H3GNC1-F1
#
_entry.id   AF-A0A1H3GNC1-F1
#
_cell.length_a   1.000
_cell.length_b   1.000
_cell.length_c   1.000
_cell.angle_alpha   90.00
_cell.angle_beta   90.00
_cell.angle_gamma   90.00
#
_symmetry.space_group_name_H-M   'P 1'
#
loop_
_entity.id
_entity.type
_entity.pdbx_description
1 polymer ?
#
loop_
_entity_poly.entity_id
_entity_poly.type
_entity_poly.pdbx_seq_one_letter_code
_entity_poly.pdbx_strand_id
1 'polypeptide(L)'
;MMFWRQRRSAPGKQTAAGMEAPKPGISSLTDHTARLTAFGNQLIQVHIWLRDQLARLRANAESGLPRELRTHCLTFCSALTRHHTGEDAGAFPALAEQFPELKPVLTELENDHEIVAGIMRRLEELFDQDADAATISRELDGLTALLESHFYYEEKKIVAALNALTWTGPKPEFLRTDD
;
A
#
# COMPACT_ATOMS: atom_id res chain seq x y z
N MET A 1 -8.88 -49.83 49.18
CA MET A 1 -7.79 -50.82 49.41
C MET A 1 -6.94 -50.81 48.15
N MET A 2 -5.72 -50.31 48.10
CA MET A 2 -4.56 -50.67 48.91
C MET A 2 -3.74 -49.45 49.37
N PHE A 3 -3.24 -49.58 50.59
CA PHE A 3 -2.23 -48.74 51.23
C PHE A 3 -0.86 -48.93 50.57
N TRP A 4 -0.04 -47.88 50.53
CA TRP A 4 1.35 -48.01 50.97
C TRP A 4 1.89 -46.71 51.60
N ARG A 5 2.68 -46.93 52.64
CA ARG A 5 3.15 -46.03 53.69
C ARG A 5 4.26 -45.07 53.23
N GLN A 6 4.14 -43.86 53.76
CA GLN A 6 5.17 -42.96 54.30
C GLN A 6 6.63 -43.46 54.37
N ARG A 7 7.56 -42.67 53.83
CA ARG A 7 8.81 -42.32 54.54
C ARG A 7 8.94 -40.81 54.65
N ARG A 8 9.22 -40.36 55.88
CA ARG A 8 9.65 -38.99 56.21
C ARG A 8 11.17 -38.92 56.14
N SER A 9 11.71 -37.85 55.57
CA SER A 9 13.01 -37.26 55.89
C SER A 9 12.96 -35.76 55.60
N ALA A 10 13.44 -34.95 56.53
CA ALA A 10 13.76 -33.53 56.40
C ALA A 10 15.04 -33.28 57.24
N PRO A 11 15.76 -32.14 57.13
CA PRO A 11 15.80 -31.13 56.06
C PRO A 11 17.23 -30.87 55.54
N GLY A 12 17.37 -30.58 54.24
CA GLY A 12 18.61 -30.03 53.66
C GLY A 12 18.49 -28.52 53.51
N LYS A 13 19.30 -27.76 54.24
CA LYS A 13 19.40 -26.30 54.20
C LYS A 13 20.36 -25.91 53.06
N GLN A 14 19.91 -25.12 52.09
CA GLN A 14 20.77 -24.38 51.14
C GLN A 14 19.93 -23.28 50.48
N THR A 15 19.98 -22.06 51.03
CA THR A 15 20.65 -20.86 50.47
C THR A 15 19.92 -20.26 49.27
N ALA A 16 19.38 -19.06 49.50
CA ALA A 16 18.83 -18.19 48.48
C ALA A 16 19.87 -17.91 47.38
N ALA A 17 19.46 -18.09 46.13
CA ALA A 17 20.15 -17.58 44.94
C ALA A 17 19.10 -16.95 44.03
N GLY A 18 19.49 -15.84 43.42
CA GLY A 18 18.61 -14.79 42.91
C GLY A 18 17.59 -15.21 41.86
N MET A 19 16.42 -14.58 41.95
CA MET A 19 15.50 -14.41 40.84
C MET A 19 16.13 -13.40 39.87
N GLU A 20 16.87 -13.86 38.86
CA GLU A 20 17.18 -13.00 37.71
C GLU A 20 15.94 -12.95 36.80
N ALA A 21 15.36 -11.76 36.69
CA ALA A 21 14.39 -11.45 35.65
C ALA A 21 15.05 -11.61 34.27
N PRO A 22 14.36 -12.15 33.26
CA PRO A 22 14.91 -12.20 31.90
C PRO A 22 15.15 -10.77 31.39
N LYS A 23 16.40 -10.47 31.01
CA LYS A 23 16.77 -9.21 30.35
C LYS A 23 16.06 -9.14 28.98
N PRO A 24 15.47 -8.01 28.58
CA PRO A 24 14.85 -7.89 27.27
C PRO A 24 15.96 -7.81 26.22
N GLY A 25 16.19 -8.93 25.53
CA GLY A 25 17.16 -9.03 24.45
C GLY A 25 16.48 -9.18 23.09
N ILE A 26 16.72 -8.20 22.22
CA ILE A 26 16.74 -8.33 20.74
C ILE A 26 15.43 -8.73 20.03
N SER A 27 14.26 -8.16 20.40
CA SER A 27 13.05 -8.24 19.55
C SER A 27 12.90 -7.05 18.60
N SER A 28 13.61 -5.94 18.83
CA SER A 28 13.33 -4.66 18.16
C SER A 28 13.92 -4.54 16.75
N LEU A 29 15.02 -5.23 16.44
CA LEU A 29 15.66 -5.12 15.11
C LEU A 29 14.89 -5.94 14.08
N THR A 30 14.56 -7.19 14.36
CA THR A 30 13.72 -8.03 13.49
C THR A 30 12.31 -7.50 13.32
N ASP A 31 11.73 -6.87 14.34
CA ASP A 31 10.39 -6.27 14.29
C ASP A 31 10.38 -4.92 13.54
N HIS A 32 11.46 -4.13 13.61
CA HIS A 32 11.63 -2.95 12.74
C HIS A 32 11.91 -3.35 11.28
N THR A 33 12.73 -4.37 11.05
CA THR A 33 12.97 -4.90 9.69
C THR A 33 11.68 -5.48 9.11
N ALA A 34 10.95 -6.32 9.86
CA ALA A 34 9.70 -6.93 9.39
C ALA A 34 8.56 -5.92 9.15
N ARG A 35 8.47 -4.84 9.96
CA ARG A 35 7.55 -3.72 9.66
C ARG A 35 7.99 -2.88 8.46
N LEU A 36 9.27 -2.90 8.09
CA LEU A 36 9.83 -2.23 6.92
C LEU A 36 9.78 -3.09 5.64
N THR A 37 9.54 -4.41 5.69
CA THR A 37 9.59 -5.26 4.48
C THR A 37 8.25 -5.51 3.79
N ALA A 38 7.10 -5.31 4.45
CA ALA A 38 5.80 -5.64 3.84
C ALA A 38 5.23 -4.53 2.93
N PHE A 39 6.04 -4.01 2.00
CA PHE A 39 5.61 -2.93 1.11
C PHE A 39 4.46 -3.31 0.19
N GLY A 40 4.35 -4.57 -0.22
CA GLY A 40 3.20 -5.05 -0.99
C GLY A 40 1.89 -4.94 -0.21
N ASN A 41 1.91 -5.16 1.11
CA ASN A 41 0.71 -4.96 1.93
C ASN A 41 0.35 -3.47 2.05
N GLN A 42 1.35 -2.59 2.12
CA GLN A 42 1.13 -1.15 2.16
C GLN A 42 0.61 -0.61 0.82
N LEU A 43 1.11 -1.15 -0.30
CA LEU A 43 0.58 -0.88 -1.64
C LEU A 43 -0.92 -1.13 -1.71
N ILE A 44 -1.35 -2.32 -1.26
CA ILE A 44 -2.78 -2.68 -1.19
C ILE A 44 -3.57 -1.66 -0.36
N GLN A 45 -3.04 -1.14 0.74
CA GLN A 45 -3.73 -0.12 1.54
C GLN A 45 -3.89 1.20 0.77
N VAL A 46 -2.86 1.64 0.04
CA VAL A 46 -2.95 2.83 -0.82
C VAL A 46 -3.99 2.61 -1.91
N HIS A 47 -4.02 1.45 -2.56
CA HIS A 47 -5.02 1.16 -3.59
C HIS A 47 -6.44 1.10 -3.04
N ILE A 48 -6.64 0.55 -1.85
CA ILE A 48 -7.97 0.57 -1.19
C ILE A 48 -8.42 2.01 -0.97
N TRP A 49 -7.52 2.87 -0.48
CA TRP A 49 -7.81 4.29 -0.30
C TRP A 49 -8.11 5.00 -1.62
N LEU A 50 -7.30 4.79 -2.67
CA LEU A 50 -7.53 5.35 -4.01
C LEU A 50 -8.88 4.91 -4.60
N ARG A 51 -9.25 3.64 -4.44
CA ARG A 51 -10.57 3.13 -4.86
C ARG A 51 -11.71 3.83 -4.12
N ASP A 52 -11.58 4.07 -2.82
CA ASP A 52 -12.59 4.80 -2.03
C ASP A 52 -12.72 6.27 -2.47
N GLN A 53 -11.59 6.96 -2.70
CA GLN A 53 -11.60 8.35 -3.20
C GLN A 53 -12.27 8.43 -4.58
N LEU A 54 -11.93 7.52 -5.50
CA LEU A 54 -12.52 7.50 -6.83
C LEU A 54 -14.02 7.18 -6.81
N ALA A 55 -14.46 6.26 -5.95
CA ALA A 55 -15.88 5.96 -5.76
C ALA A 55 -16.67 7.18 -5.25
N ARG A 56 -16.12 7.92 -4.27
CA ARG A 56 -16.69 9.17 -3.77
C ARG A 56 -16.73 10.24 -4.86
N LEU A 57 -15.68 10.34 -5.67
CA LEU A 57 -15.59 11.31 -6.77
C LEU A 57 -16.71 11.07 -7.80
N ARG A 58 -16.95 9.81 -8.18
CA ARG A 58 -18.06 9.44 -9.06
C ARG A 58 -19.43 9.76 -8.47
N ALA A 59 -19.66 9.44 -7.20
CA ALA A 59 -20.92 9.77 -6.52
C ALA A 59 -21.17 11.29 -6.50
N ASN A 60 -20.12 12.10 -6.28
CA ASN A 60 -20.24 13.56 -6.32
C ASN A 60 -20.58 14.08 -7.72
N ALA A 61 -20.03 13.46 -8.77
CA ALA A 61 -20.32 13.82 -10.17
C ALA A 61 -21.80 13.59 -10.53
N GLU A 62 -22.39 12.51 -10.02
CA GLU A 62 -23.82 12.22 -10.18
C GLU A 62 -24.73 13.19 -9.40
N SER A 63 -24.26 13.70 -8.26
CA SER A 63 -25.02 14.61 -7.40
C SER A 63 -25.05 16.08 -7.88
N GLY A 64 -24.15 16.46 -8.79
CA GLY A 64 -24.14 17.80 -9.41
C GLY A 64 -23.54 18.93 -8.58
N LEU A 65 -22.59 18.64 -7.67
CA LEU A 65 -21.85 19.63 -6.86
C LEU A 65 -20.53 20.06 -7.53
N PRO A 66 -20.47 21.11 -8.37
CA PRO A 66 -19.38 21.25 -9.36
C PRO A 66 -18.05 21.71 -8.75
N ARG A 67 -18.09 22.55 -7.70
CA ARG A 67 -16.87 23.06 -7.04
C ARG A 67 -16.19 21.98 -6.20
N GLU A 68 -16.97 21.23 -5.44
CA GLU A 68 -16.45 20.12 -4.61
C GLU A 68 -15.93 18.99 -5.50
N LEU A 69 -16.59 18.73 -6.63
CA LEU A 69 -16.13 17.77 -7.64
C LEU A 69 -14.75 18.14 -8.19
N ARG A 70 -14.56 19.40 -8.61
CA ARG A 70 -13.26 19.86 -9.15
C ARG A 70 -12.14 19.73 -8.11
N THR A 71 -12.34 20.26 -6.90
CA THR A 71 -11.32 20.19 -5.84
C THR A 71 -10.97 18.74 -5.53
N HIS A 72 -11.96 17.87 -5.34
CA HIS A 72 -11.72 16.45 -5.07
C HIS A 72 -10.99 15.77 -6.24
N CYS A 73 -11.39 16.03 -7.49
CA CYS A 73 -10.72 15.44 -8.65
C CYS A 73 -9.24 15.85 -8.72
N LEU A 74 -8.92 17.13 -8.52
CA LEU A 74 -7.53 17.60 -8.58
C LEU A 74 -6.67 17.03 -7.44
N THR A 75 -7.24 16.89 -6.23
CA THR A 75 -6.56 16.23 -5.11
C THR A 75 -6.31 14.76 -5.42
N PHE A 76 -7.31 14.04 -5.93
CA PHE A 76 -7.18 12.65 -6.36
C PHE A 76 -6.12 12.48 -7.45
N CYS A 77 -6.17 13.32 -8.50
CA CYS A 77 -5.18 13.32 -9.58
C CYS A 77 -3.76 13.54 -9.05
N SER A 78 -3.57 14.48 -8.11
CA SER A 78 -2.26 14.73 -7.51
C SER A 78 -1.74 13.53 -6.73
N ALA A 79 -2.60 12.91 -5.90
CA ALA A 79 -2.24 11.72 -5.13
C ALA A 79 -1.90 10.52 -6.01
N LEU A 80 -2.71 10.26 -7.04
CA LEU A 80 -2.49 9.17 -7.99
C LEU A 80 -1.20 9.39 -8.81
N THR A 81 -0.93 10.63 -9.24
CA THR A 81 0.34 10.98 -9.91
C THR A 81 1.54 10.66 -9.04
N ARG A 82 1.51 11.07 -7.77
CA ARG A 82 2.60 10.81 -6.82
C ARG A 82 2.79 9.32 -6.58
N HIS A 83 1.70 8.57 -6.52
CA HIS A 83 1.71 7.12 -6.36
C HIS A 83 2.41 6.44 -7.55
N HIS A 84 1.90 6.61 -8.77
CA HIS A 84 2.47 5.99 -9.97
C HIS A 84 3.91 6.45 -10.25
N THR A 85 4.20 7.75 -10.12
CA THR A 85 5.59 8.23 -10.33
C THR A 85 6.56 7.70 -9.28
N GLY A 86 6.09 7.42 -8.06
CA GLY A 86 6.89 6.77 -7.01
C GLY A 86 7.18 5.30 -7.31
N GLU A 87 6.26 4.61 -7.99
CA GLU A 87 6.48 3.26 -8.51
C GLU A 87 7.49 3.27 -9.65
N ASP A 88 7.22 4.05 -10.69
CA ASP A 88 8.04 4.15 -11.91
C ASP A 88 9.49 4.51 -11.60
N ALA A 89 9.69 5.54 -10.76
CA ALA A 89 11.02 6.05 -10.47
C ALA A 89 11.73 5.33 -9.31
N GLY A 90 11.02 4.50 -8.56
CA GLY A 90 11.52 3.94 -7.29
C GLY A 90 11.32 2.43 -7.18
N ALA A 91 10.07 2.00 -7.05
CA ALA A 91 9.75 0.60 -6.78
C ALA A 91 10.11 -0.32 -7.95
N PHE A 92 9.76 0.07 -9.19
CA PHE A 92 9.93 -0.76 -10.36
C PHE A 92 11.41 -1.00 -10.71
N PRO A 93 12.31 0.00 -10.69
CA PRO A 93 13.74 -0.24 -10.88
C PRO A 93 14.32 -1.20 -9.83
N ALA A 94 13.94 -1.04 -8.55
CA ALA A 94 14.41 -1.91 -7.47
C ALA A 94 13.91 -3.36 -7.63
N LEU A 95 12.65 -3.53 -8.04
CA LEU A 95 12.09 -4.84 -8.38
C LEU A 95 12.79 -5.45 -9.59
N ALA A 96 13.05 -4.67 -10.65
CA ALA A 96 13.71 -5.15 -11.86
C ALA A 96 15.17 -5.60 -11.63
N GLU A 97 15.82 -5.03 -10.62
CA GLU A 97 17.17 -5.43 -10.20
C GLU A 97 17.16 -6.76 -9.42
N GLN A 98 16.25 -6.90 -8.44
CA GLN A 98 16.21 -8.09 -7.57
C GLN A 98 15.41 -9.27 -8.16
N PHE A 99 14.45 -8.99 -9.04
CA PHE A 99 13.53 -9.94 -9.68
C PHE A 99 13.45 -9.67 -11.20
N PRO A 100 14.53 -9.96 -11.97
CA PRO A 100 14.59 -9.60 -13.40
C PRO A 100 13.48 -10.21 -14.26
N GLU A 101 12.86 -11.30 -13.82
CA GLU A 101 11.71 -11.94 -14.47
C GLU A 101 10.45 -11.07 -14.47
N LEU A 102 10.36 -10.06 -13.59
CA LEU A 102 9.23 -9.12 -13.54
C LEU A 102 9.32 -8.01 -14.57
N LYS A 103 10.48 -7.79 -15.23
CA LYS A 103 10.65 -6.67 -16.18
C LYS A 103 9.53 -6.54 -17.22
N PRO A 104 9.04 -7.62 -17.87
CA PRO A 104 7.91 -7.49 -18.80
C PRO A 104 6.63 -6.97 -18.14
N VAL A 105 6.35 -7.42 -16.91
CA VAL A 105 5.18 -6.97 -16.13
C VAL A 105 5.33 -5.50 -15.74
N LEU A 106 6.52 -5.09 -15.30
CA LEU A 106 6.78 -3.70 -14.91
C LEU A 106 6.60 -2.75 -16.11
N THR A 107 7.09 -3.14 -17.29
CA THR A 107 6.84 -2.38 -18.53
C THR A 107 5.35 -2.31 -18.89
N GLU A 108 4.57 -3.37 -18.67
CA GLU A 108 3.12 -3.31 -18.85
C GLU A 108 2.46 -2.30 -17.89
N LEU A 109 2.87 -2.29 -16.62
CA LEU A 109 2.37 -1.35 -15.61
C LEU A 109 2.75 0.10 -15.93
N GLU A 110 3.99 0.35 -16.37
CA GLU A 110 4.44 1.68 -16.83
C GLU A 110 3.57 2.19 -18.00
N ASN A 111 3.23 1.31 -18.95
CA ASN A 111 2.32 1.69 -20.05
C ASN A 111 0.90 2.02 -19.55
N ASP A 112 0.37 1.26 -18.58
CA ASP A 112 -0.91 1.59 -17.96
C ASP A 112 -0.86 2.96 -17.27
N HIS A 113 0.25 3.29 -16.58
CA HIS A 113 0.45 4.58 -15.93
C HIS A 113 0.40 5.74 -16.94
N GLU A 114 1.01 5.58 -18.13
CA GLU A 114 0.95 6.60 -19.19
C GLU A 114 -0.48 6.85 -19.67
N ILE A 115 -1.28 5.79 -19.82
CA ILE A 115 -2.69 5.88 -20.24
C ILE A 115 -3.51 6.57 -19.15
N VAL A 116 -3.36 6.15 -17.89
CA VAL A 116 -4.02 6.77 -16.73
C VAL A 116 -3.68 8.27 -16.66
N ALA A 117 -2.40 8.63 -16.80
CA ALA A 117 -1.96 10.01 -16.78
C ALA A 117 -2.57 10.82 -17.94
N GLY A 118 -2.80 10.19 -19.10
CA GLY A 118 -3.51 10.79 -20.23
C GLY A 118 -4.96 11.17 -19.89
N ILE A 119 -5.69 10.26 -19.25
CA ILE A 119 -7.08 10.48 -18.81
C ILE A 119 -7.13 11.59 -17.75
N MET A 120 -6.18 11.59 -16.80
CA MET A 120 -6.12 12.63 -15.77
C MET A 120 -5.88 14.02 -16.34
N ARG A 121 -4.98 14.18 -17.31
CA ARG A 121 -4.79 15.47 -18.02
C ARG A 121 -6.06 15.90 -18.74
N ARG A 122 -6.77 14.97 -19.38
CA ARG A 122 -8.06 15.25 -20.03
C ARG A 122 -9.12 15.70 -19.03
N LEU A 123 -9.19 15.12 -17.84
CA LEU A 123 -10.08 15.59 -16.76
C LEU A 123 -9.75 17.03 -16.35
N GLU A 124 -8.47 17.36 -16.16
CA GLU A 124 -8.03 18.73 -15.84
C GLU A 124 -8.44 19.72 -16.94
N GLU A 125 -8.20 19.39 -18.21
CA GLU A 125 -8.61 20.20 -19.37
C GLU A 125 -10.12 20.42 -19.42
N LEU A 126 -10.92 19.39 -19.13
CA LEU A 126 -12.39 19.50 -19.11
C LEU A 126 -12.87 20.45 -18.00
N PHE A 127 -12.22 20.45 -16.84
CA PHE A 127 -12.53 21.41 -15.78
C PHE A 127 -12.12 22.84 -16.16
N ASP A 128 -11.01 23.03 -16.85
CA ASP A 128 -10.56 24.34 -17.31
C ASP A 128 -11.45 24.92 -18.43
N GLN A 129 -12.15 24.04 -19.15
CA GLN A 129 -13.11 24.39 -20.20
C GLN A 129 -14.56 24.53 -19.70
N ASP A 130 -14.80 24.43 -18.38
CA ASP A 130 -16.14 24.41 -17.78
C ASP A 130 -17.08 23.38 -18.44
N ALA A 131 -16.56 22.19 -18.76
CA ALA A 131 -17.32 21.12 -19.39
C ALA A 131 -18.53 20.68 -18.53
N ASP A 132 -19.57 20.17 -19.19
CA ASP A 132 -20.76 19.69 -18.48
C ASP A 132 -20.47 18.45 -17.61
N ALA A 133 -21.30 18.27 -16.58
CA ALA A 133 -21.16 17.16 -15.64
C ALA A 133 -21.23 15.79 -16.32
N ALA A 134 -22.01 15.66 -17.39
CA ALA A 134 -22.13 14.40 -18.14
C ALA A 134 -20.82 14.02 -18.84
N THR A 135 -20.06 15.00 -19.33
CA THR A 135 -18.77 14.78 -19.97
C THR A 135 -17.70 14.42 -18.94
N ILE A 136 -17.67 15.12 -17.79
CA ILE A 136 -16.79 14.77 -16.67
C ILE A 136 -17.08 13.34 -16.16
N SER A 137 -18.36 12.99 -15.95
CA SER A 137 -18.74 11.65 -15.48
C SER A 137 -18.29 10.54 -16.43
N ARG A 138 -18.42 10.72 -17.75
CA ARG A 138 -17.94 9.73 -18.73
C ARG A 138 -16.44 9.53 -18.67
N GLU A 139 -15.67 10.59 -18.49
CA GLU A 139 -14.21 10.49 -18.37
C GLU A 139 -13.81 9.81 -17.05
N LEU A 140 -14.51 10.11 -15.95
CA LEU A 140 -14.33 9.43 -14.67
C LEU A 140 -14.69 7.94 -14.72
N ASP A 141 -15.73 7.56 -15.47
CA ASP A 141 -16.09 6.16 -15.69
C ASP A 141 -14.98 5.41 -16.43
N GLY A 142 -14.38 6.04 -17.45
CA GLY A 142 -13.22 5.50 -18.17
C GLY A 142 -12.01 5.32 -17.25
N LEU A 143 -11.68 6.33 -16.45
CA LEU A 143 -10.60 6.27 -15.47
C LEU A 143 -10.81 5.12 -14.47
N THR A 144 -12.04 4.95 -14.01
CA THR A 144 -12.41 3.94 -13.02
C THR A 144 -12.27 2.53 -13.55
N ALA A 145 -12.78 2.27 -14.75
CA ALA A 145 -12.66 0.96 -15.38
C ALA A 145 -11.18 0.56 -15.57
N LEU A 146 -10.34 1.51 -15.99
CA LEU A 146 -8.92 1.28 -16.17
C LEU A 146 -8.24 0.99 -14.82
N LEU A 147 -8.40 1.88 -13.82
CA LEU A 147 -7.76 1.74 -12.52
C LEU A 147 -8.17 0.48 -11.77
N GLU A 148 -9.43 0.04 -11.88
CA GLU A 148 -9.87 -1.22 -11.28
C GLU A 148 -9.08 -2.43 -11.82
N SER A 149 -8.95 -2.52 -13.15
CA SER A 149 -8.18 -3.58 -13.78
C SER A 149 -6.67 -3.48 -13.51
N HIS A 150 -6.14 -2.25 -13.53
CA HIS A 150 -4.74 -1.94 -13.28
C HIS A 150 -4.31 -2.33 -11.86
N PHE A 151 -4.99 -1.81 -10.83
CA PHE A 151 -4.66 -2.15 -9.43
C PHE A 151 -4.78 -3.64 -9.17
N TYR A 152 -5.78 -4.32 -9.73
CA TYR A 152 -5.90 -5.79 -9.60
C TYR A 152 -4.71 -6.52 -10.22
N TYR A 153 -4.28 -6.09 -11.41
CA TYR A 153 -3.16 -6.70 -12.11
C TYR A 153 -1.85 -6.51 -11.34
N GLU A 154 -1.58 -5.28 -10.91
CA GLU A 154 -0.40 -4.94 -10.13
C GLU A 154 -0.35 -5.74 -8.83
N GLU A 155 -1.41 -5.67 -8.02
CA GLU A 155 -1.47 -6.37 -6.73
C GLU A 155 -1.19 -7.86 -6.89
N LYS A 156 -1.78 -8.47 -7.93
CA LYS A 156 -1.59 -9.89 -8.23
C LYS A 156 -0.17 -10.23 -8.61
N LYS A 157 0.54 -9.31 -9.27
CA LYS A 157 1.83 -9.59 -9.89
C LYS A 157 3.02 -9.24 -9.00
N ILE A 158 2.98 -8.11 -8.28
CA ILE A 158 4.18 -7.56 -7.67
C ILE A 158 4.16 -7.55 -6.14
N VAL A 159 3.01 -7.71 -5.49
CA VAL A 159 2.90 -7.64 -4.01
C VAL A 159 3.85 -8.61 -3.30
N ALA A 160 3.94 -9.85 -3.78
CA ALA A 160 4.83 -10.85 -3.19
C ALA A 160 6.31 -10.45 -3.31
N ALA A 161 6.71 -9.90 -4.46
CA ALA A 161 8.07 -9.44 -4.70
C ALA A 161 8.38 -8.17 -3.88
N LEU A 162 7.44 -7.22 -3.78
CA LEU A 162 7.55 -6.05 -2.90
C LEU A 162 7.71 -6.44 -1.43
N ASN A 163 6.99 -7.47 -0.98
CA ASN A 163 7.11 -7.99 0.39
C ASN A 163 8.45 -8.70 0.65
N ALA A 164 9.16 -9.12 -0.40
CA ALA A 164 10.47 -9.74 -0.33
C ALA A 164 11.62 -8.76 -0.66
N LEU A 165 11.30 -7.51 -1.03
CA LEU A 165 12.26 -6.54 -1.51
C LEU A 165 13.18 -6.11 -0.36
N THR A 166 14.49 -6.17 -0.60
CA THR A 166 15.45 -5.53 0.30
C THR A 166 15.54 -4.05 -0.05
N TRP A 167 15.11 -3.17 0.86
CA TRP A 167 15.10 -1.72 0.66
C TRP A 167 15.90 -0.99 1.75
N THR A 168 16.76 -0.07 1.34
CA THR A 168 17.67 0.66 2.23
C THR A 168 17.43 2.18 2.25
N GLY A 169 16.30 2.65 1.70
CA GLY A 169 15.94 4.07 1.64
C GLY A 169 14.88 4.49 2.68
N PRO A 170 14.45 5.77 2.67
CA PRO A 170 13.29 6.23 3.43
C PRO A 170 12.01 5.51 2.94
N LYS A 171 10.87 5.72 3.65
CA LYS A 171 9.58 5.20 3.20
C LYS A 171 9.33 5.64 1.75
N PRO A 172 9.05 4.70 0.82
CA PRO A 172 8.80 5.04 -0.57
C PRO A 172 7.60 6.00 -0.77
N GLU A 173 7.71 6.86 -1.77
CA GLU A 173 6.70 7.88 -2.07
C GLU A 173 5.36 7.26 -2.49
N PHE A 174 5.40 6.14 -3.21
CA PHE A 174 4.20 5.43 -3.69
C PHE A 174 3.31 4.90 -2.56
N LEU A 175 3.82 4.86 -1.33
CA LEU A 175 3.11 4.39 -0.13
C LEU A 175 2.45 5.50 0.69
N ARG A 176 2.37 6.73 0.15
CA ARG A 176 1.79 7.90 0.83
C ARG A 176 0.32 8.07 0.47
N THR A 177 -0.55 7.97 1.48
CA THR A 177 -1.90 8.53 1.47
C THR A 177 -1.84 9.97 1.99
N ASP A 178 -2.75 10.85 1.53
CA ASP A 178 -2.88 12.18 2.12
C ASP A 178 -3.65 12.06 3.45
N ASP A 179 -3.09 12.63 4.53
CA ASP A 179 -3.68 12.68 5.88
C ASP A 179 -4.59 13.90 6.08
#